data_AF-A0A382RUT8-F1
#
_entry.id   AF-A0A382RUT8-F1
#
_cell.length_a   1.000
_cell.length_b   1.000
_cell.length_c   1.000
_cell.angle_alpha   90.00
_cell.angle_beta   90.00
_cell.angle_gamma   90.00
#
_symmetry.space_group_name_H-M   'P 1'
#
loop_
_entity.id
_entity.type
_entity.pdbx_description
1 polymer ?
#
loop_
_entity_poly.entity_id
_entity_poly.type
_entity_poly.pdbx_seq_one_letter_code
_entity_poly.pdbx_strand_id
1 'polypeptide(L)'
;EQFGFAFIVLPRSYYSDDLRGEVRNLLRKRFESRSIDDGVYSGSDDTVAIHYFLTGTKSLSDPERETIRNEIEQAAQPWSARLKDELFSRLGEEKARPLYSLYRDAFPRRYREETSVARAVKDIELLEGLSEDNPFACEVFREKQDKRLGITRLRIVERKASLLSDILPILDYLGLIVIDQYPTTVTVSGRPESVVSTFRLRGVKNMNVDLMNRRNRLSAAIRSANLGAMDNDPLNRLLLRADIPWTYVTLIRSYHLYARQVGSPYGLEAVLEALERNSDVVRSLTEYFRIKFDPSIDGLDPDNVCDKRRDLIERSER
;
A
#
# COMPACT_ATOMS: atom_id res chain seq x y z
N GLU A 1 -21.20 -34.42 7.36
CA GLU A 1 -20.78 -33.02 7.62
C GLU A 1 -22.04 -32.16 7.67
N GLN A 2 -22.16 -31.24 8.62
CA GLN A 2 -23.26 -30.27 8.63
C GLN A 2 -22.89 -29.06 7.78
N PHE A 3 -23.87 -28.56 7.04
CA PHE A 3 -23.76 -27.39 6.18
C PHE A 3 -24.68 -26.28 6.69
N GLY A 4 -24.23 -25.03 6.55
CA GLY A 4 -25.01 -23.84 6.86
C GLY A 4 -25.11 -22.93 5.65
N PHE A 5 -26.28 -22.34 5.45
CA PHE A 5 -26.50 -21.29 4.46
C PHE A 5 -27.04 -20.06 5.18
N ALA A 6 -26.40 -18.90 4.97
CA ALA A 6 -26.91 -17.62 5.40
C ALA A 6 -27.07 -16.70 4.19
N PHE A 7 -28.19 -15.99 4.13
CA PHE A 7 -28.49 -15.04 3.07
C PHE A 7 -28.86 -13.71 3.71
N ILE A 8 -28.18 -12.65 3.29
CA ILE A 8 -28.38 -11.30 3.82
C ILE A 8 -28.70 -10.40 2.67
N VAL A 9 -29.85 -9.73 2.74
CA VAL A 9 -30.28 -8.74 1.77
C VAL A 9 -30.32 -7.40 2.47
N LEU A 10 -29.61 -6.43 1.90
CA LEU A 10 -29.49 -5.09 2.46
C LEU A 10 -29.52 -4.02 1.36
N PRO A 11 -29.90 -2.77 1.67
CA PRO A 11 -29.81 -1.67 0.72
C PRO A 11 -28.36 -1.51 0.27
N ARG A 12 -28.15 -1.23 -1.01
CA ARG A 12 -26.81 -1.20 -1.59
C ARG A 12 -25.90 -0.12 -0.98
N SER A 13 -26.48 0.94 -0.43
CA SER A 13 -25.76 1.99 0.33
C SER A 13 -25.13 1.50 1.65
N TYR A 14 -25.53 0.34 2.15
CA TYR A 14 -25.02 -0.27 3.37
C TYR A 14 -23.92 -1.31 3.07
N TYR A 15 -23.85 -1.79 1.81
CA TYR A 15 -22.86 -2.76 1.39
C TYR A 15 -21.45 -2.17 1.38
N SER A 16 -20.49 -2.95 1.88
CA SER A 16 -19.07 -2.80 1.56
C SER A 16 -18.35 -4.14 1.77
N ASP A 17 -17.18 -4.29 1.16
CA ASP A 17 -16.31 -5.46 1.39
C ASP A 17 -15.93 -5.64 2.87
N ASP A 18 -15.83 -4.55 3.65
CA ASP A 18 -15.65 -4.60 5.11
C ASP A 18 -16.80 -5.30 5.83
N LEU A 19 -18.04 -4.84 5.63
CA LEU A 19 -19.23 -5.43 6.22
C LEU A 19 -19.32 -6.91 5.84
N ARG A 20 -19.06 -7.24 4.56
CA ARG A 20 -19.01 -8.64 4.10
C ARG A 20 -17.99 -9.46 4.90
N GLY A 21 -16.81 -8.90 5.17
CA GLY A 21 -15.77 -9.54 5.97
C GLY A 21 -16.07 -9.64 7.45
N GLU A 22 -16.69 -8.63 8.05
CA GLU A 22 -17.14 -8.61 9.44
C GLU A 22 -18.19 -9.69 9.69
N VAL A 23 -19.24 -9.70 8.86
CA VAL A 23 -20.28 -10.73 8.88
C VAL A 23 -19.69 -12.12 8.67
N ARG A 24 -18.75 -12.30 7.74
CA ARG A 24 -18.04 -13.59 7.54
C ARG A 24 -17.40 -14.09 8.83
N ASN A 25 -16.70 -13.20 9.54
CA ASN A 25 -16.01 -13.56 10.79
C ASN A 25 -17.00 -13.84 11.92
N LEU A 26 -18.08 -13.05 12.00
CA LEU A 26 -19.18 -13.28 12.94
C LEU A 26 -19.81 -14.66 12.72
N LEU A 27 -20.21 -14.98 11.49
CA LEU A 27 -20.82 -16.26 11.14
C LEU A 27 -19.86 -17.42 11.41
N ARG A 28 -18.57 -17.31 11.03
CA ARG A 28 -17.56 -18.32 11.33
C ARG A 28 -17.46 -18.61 12.84
N LYS A 29 -17.42 -17.56 13.67
CA LYS A 29 -17.33 -17.68 15.12
C LYS A 29 -18.57 -18.33 15.72
N ARG A 30 -19.76 -17.93 15.25
CA ARG A 30 -21.05 -18.38 15.80
C ARG A 30 -21.40 -19.80 15.39
N PHE A 31 -21.17 -20.17 14.13
CA PHE A 31 -21.40 -21.53 13.63
C PHE A 31 -20.24 -22.49 13.92
N GLU A 32 -19.12 -22.00 14.48
CA GLU A 32 -17.88 -22.77 14.68
C GLU A 32 -17.42 -23.50 13.40
N SER A 33 -17.66 -22.86 12.25
CA SER A 33 -17.49 -23.47 10.93
C SER A 33 -16.01 -23.70 10.60
N ARG A 34 -15.71 -24.83 9.95
CA ARG A 34 -14.37 -25.13 9.43
C ARG A 34 -14.02 -24.27 8.22
N SER A 35 -14.95 -24.12 7.28
CA SER A 35 -14.78 -23.23 6.13
C SER A 35 -16.03 -22.39 5.90
N ILE A 36 -15.84 -21.25 5.25
CA ILE A 36 -16.91 -20.35 4.80
C ILE A 36 -16.50 -19.80 3.44
N ASP A 37 -17.39 -19.97 2.47
CA ASP A 37 -17.31 -19.36 1.15
C ASP A 37 -18.46 -18.35 1.03
N ASP A 38 -18.24 -17.28 0.29
CA ASP A 38 -19.22 -16.23 0.12
C ASP A 38 -19.18 -15.63 -1.27
N GLY A 39 -20.31 -15.07 -1.68
CA GLY A 39 -20.45 -14.36 -2.92
C GLY A 39 -21.47 -13.25 -2.80
N VAL A 40 -21.33 -12.28 -3.69
CA VAL A 40 -22.17 -11.09 -3.73
C VAL A 40 -22.93 -11.10 -5.03
N TYR A 41 -24.25 -11.00 -4.93
CA TYR A 41 -25.13 -10.77 -6.05
C TYR A 41 -25.64 -9.35 -5.98
N SER A 42 -25.34 -8.57 -7.02
CA SER A 42 -25.88 -7.24 -7.21
C SER A 42 -26.81 -7.28 -8.42
N GLY A 43 -28.10 -7.15 -8.17
CA GLY A 43 -29.11 -7.00 -9.22
C GLY A 43 -29.22 -5.55 -9.71
N SER A 44 -30.17 -5.31 -10.60
CA SER A 44 -30.56 -3.97 -11.07
C SER A 44 -31.22 -3.12 -9.99
N ASP A 45 -31.74 -3.76 -8.93
CA ASP A 45 -32.39 -3.09 -7.81
C ASP A 45 -31.35 -2.47 -6.87
N ASP A 46 -31.76 -1.48 -6.04
CA ASP A 46 -30.87 -0.81 -5.08
C ASP A 46 -30.59 -1.68 -3.82
N THR A 47 -30.54 -3.01 -4.01
CA THR A 47 -30.24 -4.00 -2.98
C THR A 47 -29.04 -4.84 -3.37
N VAL A 48 -28.35 -5.34 -2.36
CA VAL A 48 -27.27 -6.32 -2.51
C VAL A 48 -27.64 -7.54 -1.69
N ALA A 49 -27.50 -8.71 -2.31
CA ALA A 49 -27.63 -9.98 -1.65
C ALA A 49 -26.24 -10.59 -1.44
N ILE A 50 -25.93 -10.93 -0.20
CA ILE A 50 -24.71 -11.65 0.18
C ILE A 50 -25.12 -13.04 0.62
N HIS A 51 -24.52 -14.06 0.01
CA HIS A 51 -24.68 -15.44 0.46
C HIS A 51 -23.41 -15.92 1.14
N TYR A 52 -23.57 -16.73 2.18
CA TYR A 52 -22.51 -17.43 2.88
C TYR A 52 -22.84 -18.91 2.91
N PHE A 53 -21.91 -19.73 2.42
CA PHE A 53 -21.95 -21.18 2.51
C PHE A 53 -20.91 -21.65 3.52
N LEU A 54 -21.35 -22.36 4.56
CA LEU A 54 -20.51 -22.82 5.66
C LEU A 54 -20.44 -24.34 5.69
N THR A 55 -19.25 -24.89 5.97
CA THR A 55 -19.05 -26.34 6.13
C THR A 55 -18.50 -26.68 7.52
N GLY A 56 -18.88 -27.85 8.03
CA GLY A 56 -18.47 -28.32 9.36
C GLY A 56 -19.01 -27.44 10.47
N THR A 57 -20.29 -27.09 10.39
CA THR A 57 -20.95 -26.17 11.32
C THR A 57 -21.61 -26.90 12.49
N LYS A 58 -21.86 -26.19 13.60
CA LYS A 58 -22.89 -26.57 14.56
C LYS A 58 -24.26 -25.98 14.16
N SER A 59 -25.33 -26.61 14.62
CA SER A 59 -26.68 -26.03 14.49
C SER A 59 -26.86 -24.89 15.48
N LEU A 60 -27.48 -23.80 15.03
CA LEU A 60 -27.83 -22.67 15.88
C LEU A 60 -29.28 -22.79 16.37
N SER A 61 -29.47 -22.50 17.65
CA SER A 61 -30.78 -22.27 18.26
C SER A 61 -31.41 -20.98 17.75
N ASP A 62 -32.74 -20.84 17.86
CA ASP A 62 -33.43 -19.63 17.42
C ASP A 62 -32.96 -18.35 18.14
N PRO A 63 -32.68 -18.35 19.47
CA PRO A 63 -32.11 -17.19 20.14
C PRO A 63 -30.73 -16.78 19.62
N GLU A 64 -29.88 -17.74 19.24
CA GLU A 64 -28.58 -17.45 18.64
C GLU A 64 -28.74 -16.81 17.25
N ARG A 65 -29.70 -17.28 16.45
CA ARG A 65 -30.00 -16.68 15.13
C ARG A 65 -30.48 -15.25 15.27
N GLU A 66 -31.34 -14.97 16.25
CA GLU A 66 -31.83 -13.61 16.50
C GLU A 66 -30.71 -12.69 16.97
N THR A 67 -29.82 -13.19 17.84
CA THR A 67 -28.63 -12.45 18.28
C THR A 67 -27.74 -12.08 17.10
N ILE A 68 -27.49 -13.03 16.19
CA ILE A 68 -26.69 -12.79 14.99
C ILE A 68 -27.36 -11.76 14.07
N ARG A 69 -28.68 -11.84 13.87
CA ARG A 69 -29.41 -10.85 13.07
C ARG A 69 -29.21 -9.45 13.64
N ASN A 70 -29.40 -9.28 14.96
CA ASN A 70 -29.24 -7.99 15.62
C ASN A 70 -27.81 -7.45 15.50
N GLU A 71 -26.79 -8.30 15.63
CA GLU A 71 -25.39 -7.90 15.43
C GLU A 71 -25.11 -7.45 13.99
N ILE A 72 -25.68 -8.15 12.99
CA ILE A 72 -25.55 -7.78 11.58
C ILE A 72 -26.27 -6.45 11.30
N GLU A 73 -27.48 -6.25 11.84
CA GLU A 73 -28.24 -5.01 11.67
C GLU A 73 -27.50 -3.81 12.28
N GLN A 74 -26.86 -3.98 13.43
CA GLN A 74 -26.05 -2.94 14.07
C GLN A 74 -24.79 -2.59 13.26
N ALA A 75 -24.15 -3.59 12.65
CA ALA A 75 -22.99 -3.40 11.78
C ALA A 75 -23.35 -2.83 10.40
N ALA A 76 -24.53 -3.18 9.89
CA ALA A 76 -25.04 -2.70 8.62
C ALA A 76 -25.45 -1.23 8.74
N GLN A 77 -24.49 -0.35 8.48
CA GLN A 77 -24.69 1.10 8.47
C GLN A 77 -24.29 1.71 7.13
N PRO A 78 -24.92 2.84 6.74
CA PRO A 78 -24.51 3.59 5.56
C PRO A 78 -23.02 3.92 5.61
N TRP A 79 -22.35 3.87 4.46
CA TRP A 79 -20.92 4.15 4.36
C TRP A 79 -20.53 5.51 4.98
N SER A 80 -21.36 6.54 4.79
CA SER A 80 -21.10 7.88 5.34
C SER A 80 -21.15 7.92 6.87
N ALA A 81 -22.02 7.12 7.50
CA ALA A 81 -22.07 7.03 8.97
C ALA A 81 -20.80 6.37 9.51
N ARG A 82 -20.38 5.24 8.90
CA ARG A 82 -19.14 4.56 9.28
C ARG A 82 -17.91 5.45 9.05
N LEU A 83 -17.86 6.21 7.95
CA LEU A 83 -16.79 7.17 7.69
C LEU A 83 -16.69 8.22 8.79
N LYS A 84 -17.84 8.76 9.23
CA LYS A 84 -17.89 9.72 10.33
C LYS A 84 -17.27 9.12 11.58
N ASP A 85 -17.71 7.93 11.99
CA ASP A 85 -17.25 7.30 13.23
C ASP A 85 -15.75 7.02 13.19
N GLU A 86 -15.23 6.50 12.08
CA GLU A 86 -13.79 6.23 11.90
C GLU A 86 -12.96 7.52 11.90
N LEU A 87 -13.41 8.58 11.22
CA LEU A 87 -12.73 9.88 11.23
C LEU A 87 -12.66 10.45 12.65
N PHE A 88 -13.79 10.44 13.38
CA PHE A 88 -13.89 10.99 14.72
C PHE A 88 -13.05 10.20 15.72
N SER A 89 -13.07 8.87 15.63
CA SER A 89 -12.24 7.98 16.46
C SER A 89 -10.75 8.25 16.27
N ARG A 90 -10.33 8.45 15.01
CA ARG A 90 -8.91 8.51 14.66
C ARG A 90 -8.28 9.90 14.75
N LEU A 91 -9.03 10.95 14.46
CA LEU A 91 -8.51 12.32 14.38
C LEU A 91 -9.05 13.25 15.49
N GLY A 92 -10.05 12.81 16.24
CA GLY A 92 -10.79 13.64 17.19
C GLY A 92 -11.81 14.54 16.49
N GLU A 93 -12.83 14.97 17.24
CA GLU A 93 -14.01 15.67 16.68
C GLU A 93 -13.67 16.96 15.93
N GLU A 94 -12.76 17.78 16.46
CA GLU A 94 -12.40 19.07 15.86
C GLU A 94 -11.81 18.93 14.46
N LYS A 95 -10.89 17.96 14.26
CA LYS A 95 -10.25 17.71 12.97
C LYS A 95 -11.15 16.89 12.04
N ALA A 96 -11.92 15.96 12.58
CA ALA A 96 -12.76 15.05 11.80
C ALA A 96 -13.99 15.74 11.18
N ARG A 97 -14.63 16.67 11.91
CA ARG A 97 -15.86 17.34 11.46
C ARG A 97 -15.73 18.04 10.09
N PRO A 98 -14.72 18.89 9.82
CA PRO A 98 -14.58 19.52 8.51
C PRO A 98 -14.27 18.50 7.40
N LEU A 99 -13.43 17.48 7.69
CA LEU A 99 -13.11 16.43 6.72
C LEU A 99 -14.35 15.60 6.35
N TYR A 100 -15.15 15.21 7.34
CA TYR A 100 -16.40 14.50 7.09
C TYR A 100 -17.34 15.31 6.19
N SER A 101 -17.49 16.61 6.46
CA SER A 101 -18.32 17.51 5.65
C SER A 101 -17.86 17.57 4.19
N LEU A 102 -16.54 17.57 3.94
CA LEU A 102 -15.97 17.61 2.60
C LEU A 102 -16.09 16.26 1.86
N TYR A 103 -15.86 15.15 2.56
CA TYR A 103 -15.64 13.85 1.93
C TYR A 103 -16.82 12.88 1.96
N ARG A 104 -17.88 13.14 2.75
CA ARG A 104 -19.03 12.23 2.90
C ARG A 104 -19.67 11.80 1.57
N ASP A 105 -19.63 12.67 0.56
CA ASP A 105 -20.22 12.48 -0.76
C ASP A 105 -19.17 12.53 -1.89
N ALA A 106 -17.88 12.65 -1.55
CA ALA A 106 -16.82 12.90 -2.52
C ALA A 106 -16.35 11.64 -3.27
N PHE A 107 -16.56 10.46 -2.69
CA PHE A 107 -16.12 9.19 -3.24
C PHE A 107 -17.24 8.51 -4.05
N PRO A 108 -16.93 8.01 -5.27
CA PRO A 108 -17.93 7.35 -6.09
C PRO A 108 -18.35 6.02 -5.48
N ARG A 109 -19.51 5.52 -5.91
CA ARG A 109 -20.12 4.29 -5.41
C ARG A 109 -19.15 3.11 -5.36
N ARG A 110 -18.50 2.79 -6.49
CA ARG A 110 -17.60 1.64 -6.60
C ARG A 110 -16.50 1.66 -5.52
N TYR A 111 -15.93 2.83 -5.27
CA TYR A 111 -14.91 3.01 -4.23
C TYR A 111 -15.47 2.69 -2.84
N ARG A 112 -16.68 3.17 -2.51
CA ARG A 112 -17.33 2.92 -1.21
C ARG A 112 -17.68 1.44 -0.98
N GLU A 113 -17.92 0.70 -2.07
CA GLU A 113 -18.20 -0.74 -2.03
C GLU A 113 -16.90 -1.57 -1.85
N GLU A 114 -15.81 -1.20 -2.53
CA GLU A 114 -14.57 -1.99 -2.59
C GLU A 114 -13.49 -1.58 -1.57
N THR A 115 -13.57 -0.36 -1.02
CA THR A 115 -12.54 0.20 -0.12
C THR A 115 -13.05 0.28 1.31
N SER A 116 -12.22 -0.20 2.25
CA SER A 116 -12.53 -0.14 3.67
C SER A 116 -12.63 1.29 4.18
N VAL A 117 -13.45 1.54 5.20
CA VAL A 117 -13.60 2.89 5.75
C VAL A 117 -12.30 3.38 6.39
N ALA A 118 -11.58 2.49 7.10
CA ALA A 118 -10.26 2.79 7.64
C ALA A 118 -9.25 3.17 6.55
N ARG A 119 -9.32 2.51 5.37
CA ARG A 119 -8.51 2.87 4.19
C ARG A 119 -8.96 4.19 3.58
N ALA A 120 -10.26 4.47 3.51
CA ALA A 120 -10.78 5.74 3.04
C ALA A 120 -10.26 6.92 3.89
N VAL A 121 -10.19 6.76 5.22
CA VAL A 121 -9.58 7.77 6.09
C VAL A 121 -8.09 7.97 5.78
N LYS A 122 -7.34 6.90 5.53
CA LYS A 122 -5.94 7.02 5.05
C LYS A 122 -5.84 7.74 3.70
N ASP A 123 -6.78 7.50 2.79
CA ASP A 123 -6.78 8.16 1.49
C ASP A 123 -7.16 9.65 1.61
N ILE A 124 -8.06 10.01 2.53
CA ILE A 124 -8.35 11.41 2.89
C ILE A 124 -7.09 12.09 3.45
N GLU A 125 -6.34 11.43 4.34
CA GLU A 125 -5.08 11.99 4.86
C GLU A 125 -4.05 12.21 3.73
N LEU A 126 -3.97 11.31 2.75
CA LEU A 126 -3.10 11.49 1.58
C LEU A 126 -3.57 12.64 0.69
N LEU A 127 -4.89 12.76 0.46
CA LEU A 127 -5.50 13.83 -0.33
C LEU A 127 -5.28 15.21 0.31
N GLU A 128 -5.48 15.34 1.62
CA GLU A 128 -5.23 16.60 2.35
C GLU A 128 -3.73 16.94 2.45
N GLY A 129 -2.85 15.96 2.28
CA GLY A 129 -1.40 16.17 2.19
C GLY A 129 -0.92 16.71 0.83
N LEU A 130 -1.82 16.82 -0.16
CA LEU A 130 -1.48 17.34 -1.47
C LEU A 130 -1.50 18.87 -1.50
N SER A 131 -0.51 19.46 -2.16
CA SER A 131 -0.41 20.89 -2.44
C SER A 131 -0.01 21.11 -3.90
N GLU A 132 0.16 22.36 -4.32
CA GLU A 132 0.72 22.63 -5.65
C GLU A 132 2.20 22.22 -5.75
N ASP A 133 2.96 22.41 -4.66
CA ASP A 133 4.37 21.98 -4.57
C ASP A 133 4.53 20.46 -4.36
N ASN A 134 3.51 19.81 -3.82
CA ASN A 134 3.47 18.36 -3.59
C ASN A 134 2.17 17.76 -4.16
N PRO A 135 2.04 17.67 -5.50
CA PRO A 135 0.79 17.25 -6.15
C PRO A 135 0.61 15.72 -6.20
N PHE A 136 1.58 14.96 -5.68
CA PHE A 136 1.66 13.50 -5.76
C PHE A 136 2.01 12.89 -4.40
N ALA A 137 1.21 11.92 -3.95
CA ALA A 137 1.51 11.10 -2.79
C ALA A 137 1.25 9.62 -3.09
N CYS A 138 2.02 8.73 -2.47
CA CYS A 138 1.80 7.31 -2.62
C CYS A 138 2.11 6.52 -1.35
N GLU A 139 1.42 5.39 -1.18
CA GLU A 139 1.57 4.50 -0.05
C GLU A 139 1.49 3.03 -0.49
N VAL A 140 2.43 2.22 -0.01
CA VAL A 140 2.43 0.77 -0.22
C VAL A 140 1.80 0.08 0.99
N PHE A 141 0.78 -0.73 0.75
CA PHE A 141 0.02 -1.43 1.79
C PHE A 141 -0.41 -2.83 1.33
N ARG A 142 -1.03 -3.60 2.22
CA ARG A 142 -1.53 -4.94 1.90
C ARG A 142 -2.80 -5.22 2.70
N GLU A 143 -3.85 -5.66 2.01
CA GLU A 143 -5.08 -6.13 2.67
C GLU A 143 -4.91 -7.57 3.19
N LYS A 144 -5.71 -7.96 4.18
CA LYS A 144 -5.63 -9.30 4.79
C LYS A 144 -5.77 -10.43 3.75
N GLN A 145 -6.68 -10.25 2.79
CA GLN A 145 -6.93 -11.22 1.71
C GLN A 145 -5.78 -11.32 0.71
N ASP A 146 -5.05 -10.22 0.49
CA ASP A 146 -3.96 -10.15 -0.47
C ASP A 146 -2.72 -10.94 -0.01
N LYS A 147 -2.55 -11.11 1.31
CA LYS A 147 -1.38 -11.80 1.90
C LYS A 147 -1.23 -13.24 1.39
N ARG A 148 -2.34 -13.99 1.29
CA ARG A 148 -2.31 -15.37 0.78
C ARG A 148 -2.02 -15.44 -0.71
N LEU A 149 -2.33 -14.37 -1.44
CA LEU A 149 -2.12 -14.27 -2.89
C LEU A 149 -0.75 -13.69 -3.27
N GLY A 150 0.07 -13.31 -2.28
CA GLY A 150 1.34 -12.62 -2.51
C GLY A 150 1.16 -11.24 -3.17
N ILE A 151 -0.02 -10.63 -3.01
CA ILE A 151 -0.34 -9.33 -3.58
C ILE A 151 0.03 -8.23 -2.59
N THR A 152 0.60 -7.15 -3.11
CA THR A 152 0.80 -5.88 -2.41
C THR A 152 0.08 -4.81 -3.20
N ARG A 153 -0.50 -3.81 -2.54
CA ARG A 153 -1.16 -2.69 -3.19
C ARG A 153 -0.30 -1.44 -3.08
N LEU A 154 -0.29 -0.66 -4.14
CA LEU A 154 0.25 0.70 -4.17
C LEU A 154 -0.93 1.66 -4.37
N ARG A 155 -1.14 2.53 -3.39
CA ARG A 155 -2.04 3.67 -3.47
C ARG A 155 -1.27 4.84 -4.04
N ILE A 156 -1.80 5.48 -5.07
CA ILE A 156 -1.31 6.76 -5.60
C ILE A 156 -2.46 7.76 -5.49
N VAL A 157 -2.17 8.97 -5.04
CA VAL A 157 -3.12 10.07 -4.90
C VAL A 157 -2.51 11.30 -5.55
N GLU A 158 -3.26 11.91 -6.46
CA GLU A 158 -2.77 12.99 -7.32
C GLU A 158 -3.85 14.06 -7.55
N ARG A 159 -3.44 15.33 -7.65
CA ARG A 159 -4.35 16.45 -8.03
C ARG A 159 -4.72 16.44 -9.52
N LYS A 160 -3.98 15.70 -10.34
CA LYS A 160 -4.24 15.48 -11.76
C LYS A 160 -3.78 14.06 -12.06
N ALA A 161 -4.65 13.27 -12.69
CA ALA A 161 -4.29 11.90 -13.07
C ALA A 161 -3.06 11.91 -13.98
N SER A 162 -1.99 11.24 -13.55
CA SER A 162 -0.90 10.88 -14.44
C SER A 162 -1.40 9.86 -15.47
N LEU A 163 -0.85 9.89 -16.69
CA LEU A 163 -1.17 8.84 -17.65
C LEU A 163 -0.54 7.54 -17.18
N LEU A 164 -1.17 6.41 -17.54
CA LEU A 164 -0.61 5.11 -17.20
C LEU A 164 0.78 4.90 -17.84
N SER A 165 1.01 5.51 -19.00
CA SER A 165 2.32 5.55 -19.67
C SER A 165 3.42 6.25 -18.87
N ASP A 166 3.07 7.10 -17.90
CA ASP A 166 4.03 7.86 -17.11
C ASP A 166 4.48 7.05 -15.88
N ILE A 167 3.53 6.37 -15.22
CA ILE A 167 3.78 5.60 -14.00
C ILE A 167 4.32 4.20 -14.28
N LEU A 168 3.84 3.51 -15.32
CA LEU A 168 4.28 2.12 -15.58
C LEU A 168 5.80 1.98 -15.75
N PRO A 169 6.51 2.88 -16.48
CA PRO A 169 7.97 2.81 -16.57
C PRO A 169 8.65 2.88 -15.21
N ILE A 170 8.18 3.74 -14.29
CA ILE A 170 8.72 3.84 -12.92
C ILE A 170 8.60 2.50 -12.19
N LEU A 171 7.43 1.87 -12.26
CA LEU A 171 7.20 0.58 -11.61
C LEU A 171 8.02 -0.54 -12.27
N ASP A 172 8.18 -0.54 -13.59
CA ASP A 172 8.95 -1.55 -14.32
C ASP A 172 10.47 -1.44 -14.06
N TYR A 173 11.01 -0.22 -13.99
CA TYR A 173 12.41 0.02 -13.64
C TYR A 173 12.72 -0.30 -12.17
N LEU A 174 11.73 -0.23 -11.27
CA LEU A 174 11.84 -0.80 -9.93
C LEU A 174 11.78 -2.34 -9.92
N GLY A 175 11.43 -2.97 -11.05
CA GLY A 175 11.32 -4.42 -11.20
C GLY A 175 9.99 -5.00 -10.72
N LEU A 176 8.99 -4.16 -10.45
CA LEU A 176 7.67 -4.58 -9.96
C LEU A 176 6.85 -5.23 -11.09
N ILE A 177 6.05 -6.23 -10.73
CA ILE A 177 5.05 -6.81 -11.64
C ILE A 177 3.70 -6.18 -11.31
N VAL A 178 3.17 -5.38 -12.23
CA VAL A 178 1.83 -4.79 -12.10
C VAL A 178 0.80 -5.80 -12.62
N ILE A 179 -0.21 -6.12 -11.80
CA ILE A 179 -1.31 -7.03 -12.18
C ILE A 179 -2.42 -6.24 -12.86
N ASP A 180 -2.88 -5.16 -12.21
CA ASP A 180 -3.96 -4.30 -12.67
C ASP A 180 -3.91 -2.95 -11.92
N GLN A 181 -4.74 -2.02 -12.39
CA GLN A 181 -4.94 -0.69 -11.81
C GLN A 181 -6.43 -0.35 -11.78
N TYR A 182 -6.86 0.32 -10.72
CA TYR A 182 -8.18 0.91 -10.57
C TYR A 182 -8.07 2.40 -10.20
N PRO A 183 -8.25 3.34 -11.15
CA PRO A 183 -8.34 4.76 -10.85
C PRO A 183 -9.73 5.11 -10.32
N THR A 184 -9.78 6.00 -9.33
CA THR A 184 -11.01 6.56 -8.76
C THR A 184 -10.90 8.07 -8.74
N THR A 185 -11.76 8.77 -9.48
CA THR A 185 -11.90 10.22 -9.35
C THR A 185 -12.65 10.55 -8.05
N VAL A 186 -12.09 11.47 -7.28
CA VAL A 186 -12.64 12.00 -6.03
C VAL A 186 -12.99 13.46 -6.26
N THR A 187 -14.26 13.79 -6.06
CA THR A 187 -14.78 15.13 -6.34
C THR A 187 -15.21 15.78 -5.03
N VAL A 188 -14.43 16.74 -4.57
CA VAL A 188 -14.73 17.53 -3.36
C VAL A 188 -15.31 18.87 -3.79
N SER A 189 -16.44 19.27 -3.19
CA SER A 189 -17.09 20.54 -3.52
C SER A 189 -16.14 21.72 -3.30
N GLY A 190 -16.03 22.59 -4.31
CA GLY A 190 -15.16 23.78 -4.27
C GLY A 190 -13.66 23.50 -4.45
N ARG A 191 -13.26 22.28 -4.80
CA ARG A 191 -11.86 21.93 -5.09
C ARG A 191 -11.73 21.29 -6.48
N PRO A 192 -10.55 21.38 -7.13
CA PRO A 192 -10.25 20.59 -8.32
C PRO A 192 -10.41 19.09 -8.02
N GLU A 193 -10.80 18.32 -9.04
CA GLU A 193 -10.85 16.87 -8.93
C GLU A 193 -9.47 16.31 -8.59
N SER A 194 -9.45 15.25 -7.79
CA SER A 194 -8.26 14.48 -7.48
C SER A 194 -8.47 13.03 -7.85
N VAL A 195 -7.41 12.28 -8.10
CA VAL A 195 -7.49 10.88 -8.48
C VAL A 195 -6.77 10.02 -7.45
N VAL A 196 -7.45 8.97 -7.05
CA VAL A 196 -6.96 7.93 -6.16
C VAL A 196 -6.84 6.65 -6.98
N SER A 197 -5.61 6.26 -7.32
CA SER A 197 -5.32 5.04 -8.06
C SER A 197 -4.82 3.93 -7.15
N THR A 198 -5.38 2.73 -7.31
CA THR A 198 -4.88 1.52 -6.66
C THR A 198 -4.25 0.60 -7.70
N PHE A 199 -2.96 0.31 -7.54
CA PHE A 199 -2.23 -0.69 -8.31
C PHE A 199 -2.09 -1.96 -7.49
N ARG A 200 -2.38 -3.13 -8.08
CA ARG A 200 -2.03 -4.41 -7.47
C ARG A 200 -0.71 -4.89 -8.04
N LEU A 201 0.22 -5.20 -7.15
CA LEU A 201 1.59 -5.55 -7.46
C LEU A 201 1.87 -6.99 -7.02
N ARG A 202 2.69 -7.71 -7.79
CA ARG A 202 3.19 -9.05 -7.48
C ARG A 202 4.72 -9.03 -7.38
N GLY A 203 5.24 -8.86 -6.16
CA GLY A 203 6.66 -9.00 -5.88
C GLY A 203 7.58 -8.26 -6.87
N VAL A 204 8.74 -8.86 -7.13
CA VAL A 204 9.75 -8.37 -8.09
C VAL A 204 10.09 -9.48 -9.07
N LYS A 205 10.31 -9.15 -10.34
CA LYS A 205 10.71 -10.12 -11.38
C LYS A 205 11.96 -10.89 -10.93
N ASN A 206 11.88 -12.23 -10.94
CA ASN A 206 12.97 -13.15 -10.57
C ASN A 206 13.52 -12.96 -9.14
N MET A 207 12.69 -12.50 -8.19
CA MET A 207 13.11 -12.31 -6.81
C MET A 207 11.97 -12.58 -5.81
N ASN A 208 12.25 -13.36 -4.77
CA ASN A 208 11.30 -13.59 -3.69
C ASN A 208 11.48 -12.54 -2.58
N VAL A 209 10.85 -11.37 -2.77
CA VAL A 209 10.88 -10.27 -1.79
C VAL A 209 9.48 -9.92 -1.35
N ASP A 210 9.26 -9.87 -0.04
CA ASP A 210 8.08 -9.22 0.50
C ASP A 210 8.23 -7.69 0.41
N LEU A 211 7.50 -7.08 -0.53
CA LEU A 211 7.46 -5.63 -0.74
C LEU A 211 7.04 -4.86 0.51
N MET A 212 6.28 -5.48 1.43
CA MET A 212 5.87 -4.82 2.67
C MET A 212 7.06 -4.48 3.58
N ASN A 213 8.12 -5.28 3.56
CA ASN A 213 9.36 -5.00 4.32
C ASN A 213 10.10 -3.77 3.79
N ARG A 214 9.81 -3.37 2.55
CA ARG A 214 10.48 -2.27 1.84
C ARG A 214 9.52 -1.12 1.51
N ARG A 215 8.31 -1.13 2.07
CA ARG A 215 7.22 -0.21 1.72
C ARG A 215 7.62 1.26 1.74
N ASN A 216 8.38 1.70 2.76
CA ASN A 216 8.77 3.09 2.92
C ASN A 216 9.79 3.51 1.84
N ARG A 217 10.78 2.64 1.56
CA ARG A 217 11.77 2.88 0.49
C ARG A 217 11.09 2.90 -0.87
N LEU A 218 10.13 2.00 -1.08
CA LEU A 218 9.38 1.91 -2.32
C LEU A 218 8.52 3.16 -2.55
N SER A 219 7.72 3.57 -1.56
CA SER A 219 6.94 4.81 -1.65
C SER A 219 7.83 6.04 -1.87
N ALA A 220 8.96 6.13 -1.16
CA ALA A 220 9.89 7.25 -1.32
C ALA A 220 10.49 7.29 -2.73
N ALA A 221 10.86 6.15 -3.31
CA ALA A 221 11.40 6.07 -4.64
C ALA A 221 10.38 6.39 -5.73
N ILE A 222 9.15 5.86 -5.63
CA ILE A 222 8.08 6.15 -6.58
C ILE A 222 7.78 7.65 -6.59
N ARG A 223 7.63 8.27 -5.41
CA ARG A 223 7.45 9.72 -5.30
C ARG A 223 8.63 10.49 -5.89
N SER A 224 9.87 10.08 -5.59
CA SER A 224 11.07 10.78 -6.07
C SER A 224 11.24 10.67 -7.59
N ALA A 225 10.95 9.51 -8.17
CA ALA A 225 10.97 9.32 -9.62
C ALA A 225 9.85 10.13 -10.30
N ASN A 226 8.65 10.15 -9.74
CA ASN A 226 7.54 10.91 -10.29
C ASN A 226 7.76 12.43 -10.26
N LEU A 227 8.41 12.93 -9.20
CA LEU A 227 8.76 14.35 -9.07
C LEU A 227 10.07 14.72 -9.79
N GLY A 228 10.71 13.79 -10.50
CA GLY A 228 11.95 14.03 -11.24
C GLY A 228 13.21 14.15 -10.37
N ALA A 229 13.14 13.85 -9.08
CA ALA A 229 14.28 13.86 -8.16
C ALA A 229 15.16 12.59 -8.26
N MET A 230 14.66 11.55 -8.92
CA MET A 230 15.36 10.29 -9.16
C MET A 230 15.23 9.94 -10.64
N ASP A 231 16.34 9.64 -11.33
CA ASP A 231 16.26 9.18 -12.72
C ASP A 231 15.51 7.85 -12.82
N ASN A 232 14.78 7.69 -13.92
CA ASN A 232 13.98 6.50 -14.18
C ASN A 232 14.71 5.54 -15.14
N ASP A 233 15.59 4.71 -14.59
CA ASP A 233 16.46 3.83 -15.38
C ASP A 233 16.63 2.42 -14.74
N PRO A 234 17.30 1.48 -15.43
CA PRO A 234 17.49 0.12 -14.92
C PRO A 234 18.19 -0.01 -13.56
N LEU A 235 18.98 0.97 -13.09
CA LEU A 235 19.65 0.90 -11.77
C LEU A 235 18.64 0.94 -10.62
N ASN A 236 17.41 1.42 -10.86
CA ASN A 236 16.35 1.48 -9.87
C ASN A 236 15.99 0.10 -9.28
N ARG A 237 16.30 -1.00 -9.99
CA ARG A 237 16.16 -2.38 -9.49
C ARG A 237 17.01 -2.64 -8.23
N LEU A 238 18.13 -1.94 -8.06
CA LEU A 238 19.00 -2.09 -6.89
C LEU A 238 18.29 -1.73 -5.58
N LEU A 239 17.27 -0.86 -5.60
CA LEU A 239 16.49 -0.54 -4.42
C LEU A 239 15.87 -1.80 -3.80
N LEU A 240 15.25 -2.63 -4.62
CA LEU A 240 14.59 -3.86 -4.18
C LEU A 240 15.50 -5.08 -4.18
N ARG A 241 16.63 -5.05 -4.90
CA ARG A 241 17.64 -6.13 -4.80
C ARG A 241 18.53 -5.94 -3.57
N ALA A 242 19.23 -4.81 -3.49
CA ALA A 242 20.19 -4.50 -2.42
C ALA A 242 19.55 -3.95 -1.14
N ASP A 243 18.26 -3.60 -1.11
CA ASP A 243 17.59 -3.02 0.07
C ASP A 243 18.11 -1.66 0.52
N ILE A 244 18.40 -0.83 -0.46
CA ILE A 244 18.98 0.49 -0.28
C ILE A 244 17.94 1.57 -0.63
N PRO A 245 17.93 2.73 0.04
CA PRO A 245 17.12 3.87 -0.38
C PRO A 245 17.54 4.38 -1.78
N TRP A 246 16.62 5.06 -2.45
CA TRP A 246 16.82 5.60 -3.80
C TRP A 246 17.99 6.61 -3.90
N THR A 247 18.32 7.28 -2.80
CA THR A 247 19.47 8.19 -2.72
C THR A 247 20.78 7.46 -2.98
N TYR A 248 20.95 6.23 -2.47
CA TYR A 248 22.14 5.43 -2.78
C TYR A 248 22.12 4.84 -4.19
N VAL A 249 20.95 4.58 -4.77
CA VAL A 249 20.86 4.24 -6.20
C VAL A 249 21.39 5.41 -7.04
N THR A 250 21.00 6.63 -6.69
CA THR A 250 21.47 7.87 -7.36
C THR A 250 22.98 8.07 -7.16
N LEU A 251 23.52 7.75 -5.98
CA LEU A 251 24.96 7.76 -5.71
C LEU A 251 25.71 6.76 -6.60
N ILE A 252 25.23 5.51 -6.69
CA ILE A 252 25.80 4.46 -7.53
C ILE A 252 25.77 4.88 -9.00
N ARG A 253 24.65 5.45 -9.47
CA ARG A 253 24.52 6.03 -10.81
C ARG A 253 25.57 7.11 -11.07
N SER A 254 25.76 8.01 -10.12
CA SER A 254 26.76 9.09 -10.21
C SER A 254 28.18 8.51 -10.35
N TYR A 255 28.54 7.49 -9.56
CA TYR A 255 29.82 6.81 -9.70
C TYR A 255 29.99 6.11 -11.05
N HIS A 256 28.93 5.47 -11.57
CA HIS A 256 28.98 4.86 -12.90
C HIS A 256 29.23 5.90 -14.00
N LEU A 257 28.51 7.02 -13.97
CA LEU A 257 28.67 8.12 -14.94
C LEU A 257 30.06 8.75 -14.85
N TYR A 258 30.58 8.95 -13.64
CA TYR A 258 31.94 9.44 -13.44
C TYR A 258 33.00 8.45 -13.95
N ALA A 259 32.85 7.16 -13.67
CA ALA A 259 33.74 6.12 -14.19
C ALA A 259 33.77 6.11 -15.72
N ARG A 260 32.61 6.32 -16.37
CA ARG A 260 32.52 6.47 -17.84
C ARG A 260 33.28 7.69 -18.33
N GLN A 261 33.19 8.82 -17.63
CA GLN A 261 33.90 10.04 -18.00
C GLN A 261 35.42 9.89 -17.95
N VAL A 262 35.96 9.10 -17.02
CA VAL A 262 37.41 8.83 -16.89
C VAL A 262 37.89 7.63 -17.73
N GLY A 263 37.05 7.11 -18.63
CA GLY A 263 37.45 6.11 -19.62
C GLY A 263 37.15 4.65 -19.27
N SER A 264 36.25 4.38 -18.32
CA SER A 264 35.83 2.99 -18.02
C SER A 264 35.22 2.31 -19.25
N PRO A 265 35.72 1.10 -19.63
CA PRO A 265 35.22 0.38 -20.80
C PRO A 265 33.85 -0.29 -20.56
N TYR A 266 33.40 -0.38 -19.30
CA TYR A 266 32.19 -1.12 -18.94
C TYR A 266 30.92 -0.30 -19.22
N GLY A 267 30.01 -0.89 -20.00
CA GLY A 267 28.68 -0.33 -20.26
C GLY A 267 27.71 -0.53 -19.08
N LEU A 268 26.57 0.15 -19.13
CA LEU A 268 25.55 0.12 -18.07
C LEU A 268 25.04 -1.30 -17.80
N GLU A 269 24.80 -2.11 -18.83
CA GLU A 269 24.28 -3.47 -18.68
C GLU A 269 25.24 -4.37 -17.89
N ALA A 270 26.54 -4.33 -18.21
CA ALA A 270 27.56 -5.10 -17.50
C ALA A 270 27.70 -4.67 -16.04
N VAL A 271 27.64 -3.35 -15.78
CA VAL A 271 27.68 -2.81 -14.41
C VAL A 271 26.43 -3.21 -13.63
N LEU A 272 25.25 -3.07 -14.24
CA LEU A 272 23.99 -3.47 -13.61
C LEU A 272 23.99 -4.95 -13.26
N GLU A 273 24.38 -5.82 -14.20
CA GLU A 273 24.47 -7.27 -13.98
C GLU A 273 25.42 -7.60 -12.82
N ALA A 274 26.59 -6.97 -12.76
CA ALA A 274 27.54 -7.16 -11.67
C ALA A 274 26.95 -6.71 -10.32
N LEU A 275 26.29 -5.55 -10.25
CA LEU A 275 25.69 -5.03 -9.02
C LEU A 275 24.48 -5.85 -8.58
N GLU A 276 23.65 -6.33 -9.52
CA GLU A 276 22.49 -7.18 -9.22
C GLU A 276 22.91 -8.56 -8.70
N ARG A 277 23.98 -9.15 -9.26
CA ARG A 277 24.54 -10.44 -8.81
C ARG A 277 25.19 -10.35 -7.43
N ASN A 278 25.72 -9.18 -7.07
CA ASN A 278 26.42 -8.93 -5.80
C ASN A 278 25.63 -7.94 -4.91
N SER A 279 24.31 -8.09 -4.83
CA SER A 279 23.43 -7.13 -4.16
C SER A 279 23.64 -7.00 -2.64
N ASP A 280 24.17 -8.05 -2.01
CA ASP A 280 24.67 -8.07 -0.64
C ASP A 280 25.91 -7.17 -0.47
N VAL A 281 26.87 -7.27 -1.40
CA VAL A 281 28.04 -6.37 -1.43
C VAL A 281 27.61 -4.92 -1.64
N VAL A 282 26.65 -4.67 -2.55
CA VAL A 282 26.10 -3.33 -2.75
C VAL A 282 25.49 -2.79 -1.45
N ARG A 283 24.73 -3.62 -0.72
CA ARG A 283 24.18 -3.23 0.59
C ARG A 283 25.30 -2.86 1.55
N SER A 284 26.29 -3.73 1.73
CA SER A 284 27.42 -3.50 2.63
C SER A 284 28.20 -2.23 2.27
N LEU A 285 28.45 -1.97 0.99
CA LEU A 285 29.11 -0.76 0.53
C LEU A 285 28.30 0.51 0.83
N THR A 286 26.99 0.47 0.62
CA THR A 286 26.13 1.62 0.95
C THR A 286 26.05 1.85 2.45
N GLU A 287 26.07 0.79 3.26
CA GLU A 287 26.08 0.89 4.72
C GLU A 287 27.42 1.43 5.22
N TYR A 288 28.54 0.94 4.69
CA TYR A 288 29.88 1.50 4.91
C TYR A 288 29.92 3.00 4.58
N PHE A 289 29.40 3.39 3.42
CA PHE A 289 29.33 4.78 3.00
C PHE A 289 28.51 5.60 4.00
N ARG A 290 27.34 5.11 4.42
CA ARG A 290 26.50 5.76 5.43
C ARG A 290 27.26 5.98 6.73
N ILE A 291 27.89 4.93 7.27
CA ILE A 291 28.68 4.98 8.51
C ILE A 291 29.80 6.01 8.42
N LYS A 292 30.46 6.10 7.26
CA LYS A 292 31.58 6.99 7.03
C LYS A 292 31.19 8.47 6.91
N PHE A 293 30.04 8.76 6.30
CA PHE A 293 29.68 10.11 5.87
C PHE A 293 28.45 10.72 6.54
N ASP A 294 27.63 9.95 7.27
CA ASP A 294 26.44 10.46 7.95
C ASP A 294 26.85 11.23 9.23
N PRO A 295 26.61 12.56 9.30
CA PRO A 295 27.01 13.38 10.44
C PRO A 295 26.13 13.14 11.68
N SER A 296 24.98 12.49 11.54
CA SER A 296 24.09 12.17 12.66
C SER A 296 24.52 10.92 13.44
N ILE A 297 25.47 10.14 12.90
CA ILE A 297 26.12 9.05 13.60
C ILE A 297 27.19 9.68 14.50
N ASP A 298 26.94 9.70 15.82
CA ASP A 298 27.76 10.32 16.86
C ASP A 298 29.28 10.26 16.61
N GLY A 299 29.91 11.43 16.72
CA GLY A 299 31.34 11.63 16.46
C GLY A 299 31.67 13.06 16.05
N LEU A 300 31.27 14.06 16.86
CA LEU A 300 31.68 15.47 16.70
C LEU A 300 33.03 15.79 17.38
N ASP A 301 33.82 14.78 17.71
CA ASP A 301 35.19 14.92 18.20
C ASP A 301 36.15 14.14 17.27
N PRO A 302 37.00 14.82 16.48
CA PRO A 302 37.90 14.20 15.50
C PRO A 302 38.75 13.04 16.04
N ASP A 303 39.01 13.00 17.35
CA ASP A 303 39.93 12.05 17.97
C ASP A 303 39.26 10.72 18.42
N ASN A 304 37.94 10.68 18.65
CA ASN A 304 37.21 9.50 19.11
C ASN A 304 36.30 8.84 18.04
N VAL A 305 36.25 9.42 16.83
CA VAL A 305 35.48 8.92 15.69
C VAL A 305 36.01 7.59 15.17
N CYS A 306 37.31 7.35 15.31
CA CYS A 306 37.99 6.23 14.67
C CYS A 306 37.54 4.86 15.17
N ASP A 307 37.37 4.64 16.47
CA ASP A 307 37.24 3.27 16.98
C ASP A 307 35.83 2.69 16.79
N LYS A 308 34.76 3.45 17.09
CA LYS A 308 33.38 3.00 16.83
C LYS A 308 33.07 2.91 15.33
N ARG A 309 33.60 3.82 14.51
CA ARG A 309 33.46 3.71 13.05
C ARG A 309 34.28 2.56 12.50
N ARG A 310 35.50 2.31 13.02
CA ARG A 310 36.32 1.15 12.65
C ARG A 310 35.59 -0.16 12.97
N ASP A 311 35.01 -0.29 14.16
CA ASP A 311 34.21 -1.48 14.53
C ASP A 311 33.00 -1.69 13.60
N LEU A 312 32.30 -0.62 13.23
CA LEU A 312 31.15 -0.70 12.31
C LEU A 312 31.59 -0.98 10.86
N ILE A 313 32.73 -0.43 10.43
CA ILE A 313 33.37 -0.69 9.15
C ILE A 313 33.80 -2.15 9.05
N GLU A 314 34.54 -2.66 10.05
CA GLU A 314 35.00 -4.05 10.11
C GLU A 314 33.84 -5.05 10.11
N ARG A 315 32.69 -4.68 10.67
CA ARG A 315 31.46 -5.47 10.60
C ARG A 315 30.77 -5.42 9.24
N SER A 316 30.92 -4.31 8.51
CA SER A 316 30.37 -4.16 7.16
C SER A 316 31.24 -4.79 6.07
N GLU A 317 32.53 -5.00 6.34
CA GLU A 317 33.49 -5.66 5.45
C GLU A 317 33.46 -7.19 5.52
N ARG A 318 32.83 -7.77 6.56
CA ARG A 318 32.60 -9.22 6.72
C ARG A 318 31.28 -9.66 6.10
#